data_AF-A0A0N4XVV5-F1
#
_entry.id   AF-A0A0N4XVV5-F1
#
_cell.length_a   1.000
_cell.length_b   1.000
_cell.length_c   1.000
_cell.angle_alpha   90.00
_cell.angle_beta   90.00
_cell.angle_gamma   90.00
#
_symmetry.space_group_name_H-M   'P 1'
#
loop_
_entity.id
_entity.type
_entity.pdbx_description
1 polymer ?
#
loop_
_entity_poly.entity_id
_entity_poly.type
_entity_poly.pdbx_seq_one_letter_code
_entity_poly.pdbx_strand_id
1 'polypeptide(L)'
;MPCRSSVVAIGPCIVLLLINLCHCQLLSELSGLGEFTEEQRKNCEFELGEQHTCEKCISKGSECFYCGGTTKRCLPYAWYFPGCELSDVRHSKCWVNISAVVIVVSIIVGILFVILLSCLCYCCCRCQAYRRERAKKKGEKWNFQEELKRKEMQNRHSFRTEQRERELEAYRIKYGLPTRMSPDGNPM
;
A
#
# COMPACT_ATOMS: atom_id res chain seq x y z
N MET A 1 -3.64 -21.86 2.62
CA MET A 1 -4.02 -20.81 3.59
C MET A 1 -4.73 -19.70 2.83
N PRO A 2 -5.98 -19.33 3.18
CA PRO A 2 -6.67 -18.24 2.48
C PRO A 2 -5.94 -16.91 2.79
N CYS A 3 -5.60 -16.14 1.74
CA CYS A 3 -5.25 -14.74 1.90
C CYS A 3 -6.42 -14.05 2.63
N ARG A 4 -6.26 -13.79 3.92
CA ARG A 4 -7.22 -13.03 4.73
C ARG A 4 -7.27 -11.61 4.13
N SER A 5 -8.34 -11.29 3.41
CA SER A 5 -8.58 -9.99 2.78
C SER A 5 -8.41 -8.79 3.73
N SER A 6 -8.49 -9.02 5.05
CA SER A 6 -8.28 -8.02 6.09
C SER A 6 -6.91 -7.36 6.02
N VAL A 7 -5.81 -8.10 5.81
CA VAL A 7 -4.45 -7.53 5.83
C VAL A 7 -4.20 -6.59 4.64
N VAL A 8 -4.81 -6.91 3.48
CA VAL A 8 -4.68 -6.13 2.23
C VAL A 8 -5.51 -4.85 2.26
N ALA A 9 -6.60 -4.80 3.04
CA ALA A 9 -7.41 -3.58 3.21
C ALA A 9 -6.86 -2.67 4.33
N ILE A 10 -6.25 -3.24 5.36
CA ILE A 10 -5.73 -2.48 6.52
C ILE A 10 -4.49 -1.66 6.12
N GLY A 11 -3.60 -2.20 5.29
CA GLY A 11 -2.38 -1.53 4.81
C GLY A 11 -2.61 -0.15 4.17
N PRO A 12 -3.34 -0.06 3.04
CA PRO A 12 -3.61 1.20 2.38
C PRO A 12 -4.46 2.14 3.25
N CYS A 13 -5.39 1.63 4.06
CA CYS A 13 -6.17 2.46 4.98
C CYS A 13 -5.31 3.09 6.09
N ILE A 14 -4.35 2.36 6.67
CA ILE A 14 -3.41 2.90 7.66
C ILE A 14 -2.49 3.91 7.01
N VAL A 15 -1.94 3.62 5.83
CA VAL A 15 -1.06 4.56 5.12
C VAL A 15 -1.82 5.84 4.77
N LEU A 16 -3.05 5.74 4.27
CA LEU A 16 -3.90 6.91 4.01
C LEU A 16 -4.28 7.65 5.29
N LEU A 17 -4.58 6.95 6.40
CA LEU A 17 -4.81 7.58 7.71
C LEU A 17 -3.58 8.35 8.18
N LEU A 18 -2.39 7.76 8.10
CA LEU A 18 -1.13 8.40 8.48
C LEU A 18 -0.80 9.59 7.59
N ILE A 19 -1.04 9.50 6.27
CA ILE A 19 -0.87 10.62 5.34
C ILE A 19 -1.84 11.75 5.68
N ASN A 20 -3.12 11.44 5.93
CA ASN A 20 -4.12 12.45 6.29
C ASN A 20 -3.84 13.07 7.68
N LEU A 21 -3.42 12.27 8.67
CA LEU A 21 -2.98 12.72 9.98
C LEU A 21 -1.73 13.63 9.87
N CYS A 22 -0.76 13.25 9.04
CA CYS A 22 0.45 14.02 8.78
C CYS A 22 0.14 15.34 8.05
N HIS A 23 -0.79 15.31 7.08
CA HIS A 23 -1.27 16.53 6.41
C HIS A 23 -1.95 17.49 7.38
N CYS A 24 -2.75 16.97 8.32
CA CYS A 24 -3.34 17.79 9.39
C CYS A 24 -2.28 18.36 10.33
N GLN A 25 -1.26 17.58 10.73
CA GLN A 25 -0.16 18.05 11.57
C GLN A 25 0.68 19.14 10.87
N LEU A 26 0.96 18.97 9.58
CA LEU A 26 1.71 19.96 8.79
C LEU A 26 0.93 21.27 8.62
N LEU A 27 -0.40 21.20 8.44
CA LEU A 27 -1.27 22.36 8.40
C LEU A 27 -1.29 23.13 9.73
N SER A 28 -1.27 22.43 10.86
CA SER A 28 -1.18 23.09 12.18
C SER A 28 0.18 23.77 12.43
N GLU A 29 1.27 23.22 11.91
CA GLU A 29 2.61 23.82 12.05
C GLU A 29 2.76 25.08 11.19
N LEU A 30 2.12 25.14 10.01
CA LEU A 30 2.12 26.32 9.13
C LEU A 30 1.46 27.55 9.76
N SER A 31 0.51 27.36 10.66
CA SER A 31 -0.06 28.44 11.49
C SER A 31 0.86 28.93 12.62
N GLY A 32 2.01 28.27 12.84
CA GLY A 32 2.95 28.53 13.93
C GLY A 32 4.18 29.37 13.58
N LEU A 33 4.26 29.98 12.40
CA LEU A 33 5.29 30.98 12.07
C LEU A 33 5.04 32.29 12.85
N GLY A 34 5.12 32.22 14.17
CA GLY A 34 5.10 33.37 15.05
C GLY A 34 6.42 34.14 14.94
N GLU A 35 6.34 35.43 14.66
CA GLU A 35 7.42 36.37 14.97
C GLU A 35 7.74 36.28 16.47
N PHE A 36 9.02 36.06 16.82
CA PHE A 36 9.45 36.12 18.21
C PHE A 36 9.24 37.53 18.75
N THR A 37 8.56 37.66 19.89
CA THR A 37 8.52 38.92 20.62
C THR A 37 9.90 39.23 21.21
N GLU A 38 10.30 40.49 21.19
CA GLU A 38 11.53 41.00 21.84
C GLU A 38 11.65 40.56 23.31
N GLU A 39 10.51 40.36 23.98
CA GLU A 39 10.41 39.89 25.36
C GLU A 39 10.87 38.43 25.52
N GLN A 40 10.47 37.54 24.61
CA GLN A 40 10.93 36.14 24.61
C GLN A 40 12.43 36.03 24.41
N ARG A 41 13.02 36.90 23.56
CA ARG A 41 14.48 36.92 23.36
C ARG A 41 15.23 37.28 24.65
N LYS A 42 14.74 38.28 25.38
CA LYS A 42 15.34 38.72 26.65
C LYS A 42 15.25 37.67 27.75
N ASN A 43 14.18 36.89 27.80
CA ASN A 43 14.01 35.86 28.82
C ASN A 43 15.05 34.74 28.70
N CYS A 44 15.44 34.37 27.47
CA CYS A 44 16.42 33.31 27.25
C CYS A 44 17.88 33.82 27.29
N GLU A 45 18.15 35.07 26.95
CA GLU A 45 19.51 35.62 26.87
C GLU A 45 20.25 35.61 28.22
N PHE A 46 21.58 35.47 28.21
CA PHE A 46 22.39 35.43 29.44
C PHE A 46 22.53 36.82 30.06
N GLU A 47 22.49 36.92 31.40
CA GLU A 47 22.71 38.20 32.09
C GLU A 47 24.20 38.57 32.21
N LEU A 48 24.50 39.86 32.39
CA LEU A 48 25.86 40.40 32.46
C LEU A 48 26.56 39.89 33.74
N GLY A 49 27.46 38.91 33.59
CA GLY A 49 28.20 38.27 34.70
C GLY A 49 27.84 36.80 34.94
N GLU A 50 26.91 36.24 34.16
CA GLU A 50 26.52 34.83 34.24
C GLU A 50 27.49 33.92 33.48
N GLN A 51 27.69 32.69 33.96
CA GLN A 51 28.48 31.71 33.22
C GLN A 51 27.69 31.23 32.00
N HIS A 52 28.25 31.40 30.80
CA HIS A 52 27.67 30.94 29.54
C HIS A 52 27.79 29.41 29.41
N THR A 53 27.05 28.69 30.26
CA THR A 53 26.98 27.23 30.24
C THR A 53 25.61 26.78 29.76
N CYS A 54 25.62 25.62 29.13
CA CYS A 54 24.45 25.02 28.52
C CYS A 54 23.41 24.56 29.56
N GLU A 55 23.85 24.09 30.74
CA GLU A 55 22.97 23.74 31.86
C GLU A 55 22.15 24.95 32.33
N LYS A 56 22.78 26.13 32.38
CA LYS A 56 22.11 27.36 32.83
C LYS A 56 21.06 27.82 31.83
N CYS A 57 21.36 27.77 30.54
CA CYS A 57 20.40 28.09 29.48
C CYS A 57 19.19 27.12 29.48
N ILE A 58 19.44 25.82 29.58
CA ILE A 58 18.37 24.80 29.62
C ILE A 58 17.52 24.92 30.88
N SER A 59 18.10 25.39 32.00
CA SER A 59 17.34 25.59 33.25
C SER A 59 16.27 26.68 33.17
N LYS A 60 16.36 27.59 32.18
CA LYS A 60 15.36 28.66 31.96
C LYS A 60 14.03 28.15 31.41
N GLY A 61 14.02 26.95 30.82
CA GLY A 61 12.81 26.28 30.35
C GLY A 61 12.97 25.61 28.99
N SER A 62 11.91 24.94 28.54
CA SER A 62 11.86 24.28 27.22
C SER A 62 11.71 25.24 26.04
N GLU A 63 11.38 26.51 26.31
CA GLU A 63 11.29 27.57 25.29
C GLU A 63 12.65 28.16 24.94
N CYS A 64 13.74 27.78 25.62
CA CYS A 64 15.09 28.25 25.35
C CYS A 64 16.00 27.11 24.86
N PHE A 65 16.96 27.42 23.98
CA PHE A 65 17.99 26.48 23.53
C PHE A 65 19.38 27.10 23.59
N TYR A 66 20.38 26.26 23.79
CA TYR A 66 21.79 26.66 23.85
C TYR A 66 22.48 26.43 22.51
N CYS A 67 23.17 27.45 22.00
CA CYS A 67 24.01 27.39 20.82
C CYS A 67 25.50 27.31 21.22
N GLY A 68 26.14 26.19 20.92
CA GLY A 68 27.51 25.88 21.34
C GLY A 68 28.62 26.22 20.35
N GLY A 69 28.34 27.00 19.29
CA GLY A 69 29.31 27.34 18.25
C GLY A 69 30.40 28.33 18.72
N THR A 70 30.97 29.10 17.79
CA THR A 70 32.03 30.09 18.08
C THR A 70 31.65 31.13 19.14
N THR A 71 30.36 31.41 19.28
CA THR A 71 29.81 32.30 20.31
C THR A 71 28.71 31.58 21.07
N LYS A 72 28.87 31.48 22.39
CA LYS A 72 27.93 30.80 23.28
C LYS A 72 26.73 31.69 23.53
N ARG A 73 25.57 31.32 22.97
CA ARG A 73 24.33 32.11 23.08
C ARG A 73 23.17 31.22 23.54
N CYS A 74 22.21 31.83 24.23
CA CYS A 74 20.96 31.19 24.59
C CYS A 74 19.84 31.95 23.87
N LEU A 75 19.03 31.24 23.10
CA LEU A 75 18.04 31.80 22.16
C LEU A 75 16.68 31.13 22.38
N PRO A 76 15.57 31.82 22.06
CA PRO A 76 14.24 31.23 22.21
C PRO A 76 13.92 30.27 21.04
N TYR A 77 13.16 29.22 21.31
CA TYR A 77 12.77 28.14 20.39
C TYR A 77 11.32 28.30 19.91
N ALA A 78 11.08 28.30 18.60
CA ALA A 78 9.74 28.52 18.03
C ALA A 78 9.19 27.32 17.23
N TRP A 79 10.07 26.45 16.74
CA TRP A 79 9.83 25.19 16.00
C TRP A 79 11.12 24.82 15.25
N TYR A 80 11.91 25.83 14.90
CA TYR A 80 13.25 25.78 14.33
C TYR A 80 14.27 26.47 15.24
N PHE A 81 15.56 26.30 14.95
CA PHE A 81 16.69 26.89 15.70
C PHE A 81 17.25 28.11 14.95
N PRO A 82 16.73 29.34 15.18
CA PRO A 82 17.19 30.53 14.47
C PRO A 82 18.66 30.83 14.78
N GLY A 83 19.46 31.07 13.72
CA GLY A 83 20.82 31.61 13.85
C GLY A 83 21.87 30.66 14.47
N CYS A 84 21.57 29.36 14.59
CA CYS A 84 22.50 28.35 15.07
C CYS A 84 22.51 27.11 14.17
N GLU A 85 23.67 26.50 14.00
CA GLU A 85 23.80 25.26 13.23
C GLU A 85 23.29 24.05 14.04
N LEU A 86 22.51 23.17 13.42
CA LEU A 86 21.88 22.01 14.08
C LEU A 86 22.89 21.06 14.78
N SER A 87 24.16 21.10 14.38
CA SER A 87 25.26 20.33 14.97
C SER A 87 25.61 20.79 16.39
N ASP A 88 25.52 22.10 16.65
CA ASP A 88 25.94 22.75 17.90
C ASP A 88 24.79 23.08 18.85
N VAL A 89 23.55 22.91 18.38
CA VAL A 89 22.34 23.13 19.17
C VAL A 89 22.16 22.05 20.23
N ARG A 90 21.94 22.50 21.46
CA ARG A 90 21.57 21.68 22.61
C ARG A 90 20.25 22.20 23.19
N HIS A 91 19.22 21.36 23.17
CA HIS A 91 17.88 21.66 23.68
C HIS A 91 17.45 20.56 24.63
N SER A 92 16.86 20.91 25.78
CA SER A 92 16.50 20.02 26.89
C SER A 92 17.66 19.27 27.59
N LYS A 93 18.67 18.81 26.85
CA LYS A 93 19.78 18.00 27.33
C LYS A 93 21.09 18.49 26.75
N CYS A 94 22.08 18.67 27.62
CA CYS A 94 23.34 19.31 27.24
C CYS A 94 24.37 18.37 26.57
N TRP A 95 24.31 17.10 26.95
CA TRP A 95 25.21 16.03 26.49
C TRP A 95 24.88 15.48 25.09
N VAL A 96 23.72 15.79 24.50
CA VAL A 96 23.29 15.23 23.22
C VAL A 96 22.96 16.31 22.21
N ASN A 97 23.50 16.17 20.99
CA ASN A 97 23.22 17.07 19.88
C ASN A 97 21.89 16.70 19.23
N ILE A 98 21.08 17.70 18.85
CA ILE A 98 19.78 17.45 18.22
C ILE A 98 19.93 16.76 16.86
N SER A 99 20.96 17.15 16.09
CA SER A 99 21.28 16.50 14.81
C SER A 99 21.40 14.97 14.94
N ALA A 100 22.08 14.49 15.98
CA ALA A 100 22.25 13.05 16.22
C ALA A 100 20.90 12.36 16.53
N VAL A 101 20.06 12.99 17.35
CA VAL A 101 18.72 12.46 17.69
C VAL A 101 17.84 12.36 16.43
N VAL A 102 17.85 13.40 15.60
CA VAL A 102 17.06 13.43 14.35
C VAL A 102 17.49 12.32 13.40
N ILE A 103 18.81 12.08 13.26
CA ILE A 103 19.33 10.99 12.41
C ILE A 103 18.83 9.64 12.92
N VAL A 104 18.93 9.36 14.22
CA VAL A 104 18.51 8.08 14.81
C VAL A 104 17.00 7.86 14.62
N VAL A 105 16.18 8.87 14.88
CA VAL A 105 14.72 8.77 14.69
C VAL A 105 14.39 8.54 13.21
N SER A 106 15.08 9.24 12.30
CA SER A 106 14.90 9.08 10.85
C SER A 106 15.20 7.65 10.41
N ILE A 107 16.26 7.04 10.94
CA ILE A 107 16.62 5.64 10.64
C ILE A 107 15.53 4.69 11.14
N ILE A 108 15.04 4.87 12.38
CA ILE A 108 13.99 4.01 12.95
C ILE A 108 12.72 4.08 12.10
N VAL A 109 12.27 5.29 11.76
CA VAL A 109 11.10 5.50 10.90
C VAL A 109 11.32 4.91 9.51
N GLY A 110 12.50 5.10 8.93
CA GLY A 110 12.86 4.56 7.62
C GLY A 110 12.83 3.02 7.58
N ILE A 111 13.38 2.36 8.61
CA ILE A 111 13.36 0.89 8.72
C ILE A 111 11.91 0.39 8.83
N LEU A 112 11.10 0.98 9.70
CA LEU A 112 9.69 0.62 9.86
C LEU A 112 8.91 0.79 8.55
N PHE A 113 9.18 1.87 7.81
CA PHE A 113 8.55 2.14 6.52
C PHE A 113 8.92 1.08 5.48
N VAL A 114 10.20 0.69 5.38
CA VAL A 114 10.65 -0.35 4.44
C VAL A 114 10.06 -1.72 4.80
N ILE A 115 9.97 -2.08 6.08
CA ILE A 115 9.32 -3.32 6.53
C ILE A 115 7.84 -3.32 6.13
N LEU A 116 7.15 -2.21 6.31
CA LEU A 116 5.74 -2.09 5.96
C LEU A 116 5.53 -2.20 4.44
N LEU A 117 6.31 -1.47 3.64
CA LEU A 117 6.23 -1.53 2.18
C LEU A 117 6.56 -2.93 1.62
N SER A 118 7.60 -3.58 2.14
CA SER A 118 7.98 -4.93 1.71
C SER A 118 6.91 -5.96 2.07
N CYS A 119 6.32 -5.86 3.27
CA CYS A 119 5.19 -6.68 3.70
C CYS A 119 3.98 -6.50 2.78
N LEU A 120 3.62 -5.25 2.44
CA LEU A 120 2.52 -4.96 1.52
C LEU A 120 2.79 -5.48 0.11
N CYS A 121 3.98 -5.27 -0.43
CA CYS A 121 4.37 -5.77 -1.75
C CYS A 121 4.31 -7.30 -1.79
N TYR A 122 4.88 -7.97 -0.78
CA TYR A 122 4.88 -9.42 -0.68
C TYR A 122 3.46 -10.00 -0.56
N CYS A 123 2.63 -9.43 0.33
CA CYS A 123 1.24 -9.84 0.51
C CYS A 123 0.39 -9.59 -0.75
N CYS A 124 0.53 -8.45 -1.41
CA CYS A 124 -0.20 -8.13 -2.64
C CYS A 124 0.18 -9.06 -3.79
N CYS A 125 1.48 -9.29 -4.03
CA CYS A 125 1.96 -10.19 -5.08
C CYS A 125 1.49 -11.63 -4.85
N ARG A 126 1.59 -12.15 -3.62
CA ARG A 126 1.12 -13.50 -3.26
C ARG A 126 -0.40 -13.64 -3.38
N CYS A 127 -1.16 -12.64 -2.92
CA CYS A 127 -2.62 -12.68 -3.02
C CYS A 127 -3.13 -12.46 -4.45
N GLN A 128 -2.39 -11.74 -5.30
CA GLN A 128 -2.71 -11.61 -6.72
C GLN A 128 -2.48 -12.95 -7.46
N ALA A 129 -1.36 -13.63 -7.19
CA ALA A 129 -1.09 -14.96 -7.75
C ALA A 129 -2.19 -15.97 -7.36
N TYR A 130 -2.56 -16.01 -6.07
CA TYR A 130 -3.64 -16.88 -5.59
C TYR A 130 -4.99 -16.56 -6.25
N ARG A 131 -5.33 -15.27 -6.41
CA ARG A 131 -6.57 -14.86 -7.10
C ARG A 131 -6.57 -15.29 -8.57
N ARG A 132 -5.43 -15.17 -9.27
CA ARG A 132 -5.29 -15.59 -10.68
C ARG A 132 -5.47 -17.10 -10.83
N GLU A 133 -4.85 -17.92 -9.99
CA GLU A 133 -5.02 -19.37 -10.04
C GLU A 133 -6.47 -19.80 -9.77
N ARG A 134 -7.12 -19.17 -8.78
CA ARG A 134 -8.52 -19.45 -8.48
C ARG A 134 -9.45 -19.03 -9.61
N ALA A 135 -9.17 -17.91 -10.28
CA ALA A 135 -9.91 -17.46 -11.45
C ALA A 135 -9.73 -18.44 -12.63
N LYS A 136 -8.50 -18.91 -12.89
CA LYS A 136 -8.21 -19.93 -13.90
C LYS A 136 -8.99 -21.23 -13.64
N LYS A 137 -8.91 -21.79 -12.44
CA LYS A 137 -9.67 -23.01 -12.08
C LYS A 137 -11.18 -22.84 -12.22
N LYS A 138 -11.70 -21.65 -11.93
CA LYS A 138 -13.14 -21.35 -12.11
C LYS A 138 -13.50 -21.24 -13.59
N GLY A 139 -12.64 -20.64 -14.40
CA GLY A 139 -12.78 -20.57 -15.86
C GLY A 139 -12.73 -21.94 -16.52
N GLU A 140 -11.77 -22.79 -16.13
CA GLU A 140 -11.66 -24.17 -16.63
C GLU A 140 -12.91 -24.99 -16.30
N LYS A 141 -13.45 -24.88 -15.08
CA LYS A 141 -14.72 -25.53 -14.72
C LYS A 141 -15.89 -25.04 -15.56
N TRP A 142 -15.95 -23.74 -15.86
CA TRP A 142 -17.02 -23.16 -16.66
C TRP A 142 -16.92 -23.62 -18.12
N ASN A 143 -15.72 -23.59 -18.72
CA ASN A 143 -15.46 -24.09 -20.06
C ASN A 143 -15.81 -25.58 -20.19
N PHE A 144 -15.39 -26.40 -19.21
CA PHE A 144 -15.71 -27.84 -19.20
C PHE A 144 -17.22 -28.11 -19.15
N GLN A 145 -17.97 -27.36 -18.34
CA GLN A 145 -19.43 -27.47 -18.30
C GLN A 145 -20.07 -27.06 -19.62
N GLU A 146 -19.55 -26.04 -20.28
CA GLU A 146 -20.06 -25.60 -21.58
C GLU A 146 -19.78 -26.63 -22.69
N GLU A 147 -18.59 -27.23 -22.71
CA GLU A 147 -18.26 -28.33 -23.62
C GLU A 147 -19.18 -29.53 -23.43
N LEU A 148 -19.47 -29.91 -22.18
CA LEU A 148 -20.41 -30.99 -21.89
C LEU A 148 -21.81 -30.68 -22.46
N LYS A 149 -22.30 -29.46 -22.26
CA LYS A 149 -23.60 -29.02 -22.83
C LYS A 149 -23.59 -29.05 -24.35
N ARG A 150 -22.49 -28.61 -24.99
CA ARG A 150 -22.33 -28.65 -26.45
C ARG A 150 -22.36 -30.09 -26.98
N LYS A 151 -21.62 -30.99 -26.34
CA LYS A 151 -21.62 -32.43 -26.68
C LYS A 151 -23.00 -33.06 -26.49
N GLU A 152 -23.69 -32.71 -25.41
CA GLU A 152 -25.06 -33.20 -25.19
C GLU A 152 -26.02 -32.73 -26.29
N MET A 153 -25.98 -31.45 -26.67
CA MET A 153 -26.79 -30.93 -27.77
C MET A 153 -26.47 -31.62 -29.10
N GLN A 154 -25.18 -31.83 -29.39
CA GLN A 154 -24.74 -32.53 -30.59
C GLN A 154 -25.23 -33.98 -30.63
N ASN A 155 -25.14 -34.71 -29.51
CA ASN A 155 -25.65 -36.08 -29.39
C ASN A 155 -27.17 -36.14 -29.55
N ARG A 156 -27.91 -35.17 -29.00
CA ARG A 156 -29.36 -35.07 -29.20
C ARG A 156 -29.70 -34.80 -30.67
N HIS A 157 -28.90 -33.98 -31.36
CA HIS A 157 -29.11 -33.67 -32.76
C HIS A 157 -28.79 -34.87 -33.67
N SER A 158 -27.70 -35.60 -33.40
CA SER A 158 -27.34 -36.80 -34.17
C SER A 158 -28.40 -37.89 -34.01
N PHE A 159 -28.85 -38.17 -32.78
CA PHE A 159 -29.91 -39.15 -32.54
C PHE A 159 -31.20 -38.83 -33.30
N ARG A 160 -31.63 -37.55 -33.31
CA ARG A 160 -32.80 -37.11 -34.09
C ARG A 160 -32.60 -37.24 -35.60
N THR A 161 -31.37 -37.11 -36.08
CA THR A 161 -31.06 -37.23 -37.50
C THR A 161 -31.08 -38.69 -37.91
N GLU A 162 -30.44 -39.56 -37.14
CA GLU A 162 -30.45 -41.00 -37.33
C GLU A 162 -31.88 -41.57 -37.27
N GLN A 163 -32.70 -41.12 -36.32
CA GLN A 163 -34.10 -41.53 -36.25
C GLN A 163 -34.89 -41.15 -37.52
N ARG A 164 -34.72 -39.90 -38.00
CA ARG A 164 -35.35 -39.45 -39.25
C ARG A 164 -34.90 -40.27 -40.46
N GLU A 165 -33.62 -40.63 -40.53
CA GLU A 165 -33.09 -41.46 -41.60
C GLU A 165 -33.68 -42.87 -41.60
N ARG A 166 -33.74 -43.52 -40.43
CA ARG A 166 -34.39 -44.84 -40.28
C ARG A 166 -35.87 -44.82 -40.67
N GLU A 167 -36.60 -43.77 -40.27
CA GLU A 167 -38.00 -43.59 -40.66
C GLU A 167 -38.14 -43.43 -42.18
N LEU A 168 -37.32 -42.58 -42.80
CA LEU A 168 -37.31 -42.38 -44.25
C LEU A 168 -36.97 -43.67 -45.02
N GLU A 169 -36.06 -44.48 -44.50
CA GLU A 169 -35.69 -45.77 -45.08
C GLU A 169 -36.85 -46.77 -44.99
N ALA A 170 -37.52 -46.87 -43.83
CA ALA A 170 -38.69 -47.72 -43.67
C ALA A 170 -39.82 -47.37 -44.66
N TYR A 171 -40.07 -46.07 -44.90
CA TYR A 171 -41.02 -45.64 -45.93
C TYR A 171 -40.58 -46.05 -47.35
N ARG A 172 -39.29 -45.91 -47.65
CA ARG A 172 -38.72 -46.26 -48.95
C ARG A 172 -38.88 -47.75 -49.26
N ILE A 173 -38.64 -48.62 -48.28
CA ILE A 173 -38.88 -50.07 -48.39
C ILE A 173 -40.37 -50.35 -48.63
N LYS A 174 -41.27 -49.71 -47.87
CA LYS A 174 -42.72 -49.90 -48.01
C LYS A 174 -43.25 -49.60 -49.42
N TYR A 175 -42.67 -48.62 -50.11
CA TYR A 175 -43.07 -48.22 -51.46
C TYR A 175 -42.17 -48.76 -52.58
N GLY A 176 -41.26 -49.70 -52.28
CA GLY A 176 -40.40 -50.33 -53.30
C GLY A 176 -39.38 -49.39 -53.96
N LEU A 177 -38.98 -48.33 -53.26
CA LEU A 177 -38.01 -47.34 -53.74
C LEU A 177 -36.57 -47.83 -53.43
N PRO A 178 -35.58 -47.64 -54.34
CA PRO A 178 -34.22 -48.19 -54.18
C PRO A 178 -33.39 -47.45 -53.12
N THR A 179 -32.73 -48.14 -52.17
CA THR A 179 -31.94 -47.56 -51.05
C THR A 179 -30.96 -46.47 -51.48
N ARG A 180 -30.73 -45.46 -50.61
CA ARG A 180 -29.74 -44.41 -50.89
C ARG A 180 -28.33 -44.98 -50.76
N MET A 181 -27.47 -44.66 -51.73
CA MET A 181 -26.05 -45.03 -51.73
C MET A 181 -25.20 -43.81 -51.36
N SER A 182 -24.18 -44.03 -50.54
CA SER A 182 -23.12 -43.05 -50.28
C SER A 182 -22.27 -42.85 -51.54
N PRO A 183 -21.58 -41.69 -51.74
CA PRO A 183 -20.68 -41.47 -52.88
C PRO A 183 -19.59 -42.54 -53.06
N ASP A 184 -19.23 -43.24 -51.99
CA ASP A 184 -18.25 -44.33 -51.98
C ASP A 184 -18.83 -45.70 -52.38
N GLY A 185 -20.09 -45.76 -52.81
CA GLY A 185 -20.74 -46.97 -53.33
C GLY A 185 -21.30 -47.93 -52.26
N ASN A 186 -21.19 -47.59 -50.98
CA ASN A 186 -21.80 -48.35 -49.89
C ASN A 186 -23.25 -47.92 -49.61
N PRO A 187 -24.16 -48.84 -49.24
CA PRO A 187 -25.49 -48.49 -48.75
C PRO A 187 -25.39 -47.56 -47.53
N MET A 188 -26.21 -46.49 -47.50
CA MET A 188 -26.33 -45.58 -46.34
C MET A 188 -27.18 -46.19 -45.23
#